data_AF-A0A0A6ZAD3-F1
#
_entry.id   AF-A0A0A6ZAD3-F1
#
_cell.length_a   1.000
_cell.length_b   1.000
_cell.length_c   1.000
_cell.angle_alpha   90.00
_cell.angle_beta   90.00
_cell.angle_gamma   90.00
#
_symmetry.space_group_name_H-M   'P 1'
#
loop_
_entity.id
_entity.type
_entity.pdbx_description
1 polymer ?
#
loop_
_entity_poly.entity_id
_entity_poly.type
_entity_poly.pdbx_seq_one_letter_code
_entity_poly.pdbx_strand_id
1 'polypeptide(L)'
;MMYYCIFPFLLTTILVLLYFFTLWKAASPSSSKESPFECGFDPMSSMRKPFSLRFFLLIILFLIFDVEVVLLFPILTQMKMATSTVVLAAYSTFLLMLLGGLFYEWAMGALDWIK
;
A
#
# COMPACT_ATOMS: atom_id res chain seq x y z
N MET A 1 27.29 23.82 14.20
CA MET A 1 26.49 24.27 13.03
C MET A 1 27.08 23.78 11.71
N MET A 2 28.35 24.10 11.41
CA MET A 2 28.98 23.72 10.12
C MET A 2 29.08 22.19 9.88
N TYR A 3 29.34 21.39 10.92
CA TYR A 3 29.41 19.92 10.81
C TYR A 3 28.07 19.26 10.44
N TYR A 4 26.94 19.83 10.87
CA TYR A 4 25.60 19.34 10.51
C TYR A 4 25.29 19.53 9.02
N CYS A 5 25.94 20.49 8.35
CA CYS A 5 25.78 20.71 6.91
C CYS A 5 26.80 19.89 6.08
N ILE A 6 27.98 19.60 6.63
CA ILE A 6 29.03 18.84 5.92
C ILE A 6 28.64 17.38 5.74
N PHE A 7 28.09 16.74 6.78
CA PHE A 7 27.68 15.33 6.72
C PHE A 7 26.65 15.02 5.60
N PRO A 8 25.52 15.74 5.45
CA PRO A 8 24.57 15.46 4.38
C PRO A 8 25.13 15.75 2.98
N PHE A 9 26.00 16.75 2.83
CA PHE A 9 26.65 17.05 1.54
C PHE A 9 27.64 15.95 1.12
N LEU A 10 28.39 15.42 2.08
CA LEU A 10 29.32 14.32 1.84
C LEU A 10 28.58 13.01 1.53
N LEU A 11 27.48 12.75 2.25
CA LEU A 11 26.63 11.59 1.99
C LEU A 11 26.00 11.64 0.59
N THR A 12 25.45 12.79 0.18
CA THR A 12 24.83 12.94 -1.14
C THR A 12 25.84 12.80 -2.27
N THR A 13 27.03 13.38 -2.15
CA THR A 13 28.10 13.23 -3.16
C THR A 13 28.55 11.78 -3.30
N ILE A 14 28.72 11.04 -2.20
CA ILE A 14 29.03 9.60 -2.24
C ILE A 14 27.93 8.82 -2.95
N LEU A 15 26.65 9.06 -2.62
CA LEU A 15 25.53 8.35 -3.25
C LEU A 15 25.45 8.60 -4.76
N VAL A 16 25.69 9.84 -5.20
CA VAL A 16 25.72 10.20 -6.63
C VAL A 16 26.88 9.51 -7.34
N LEU A 17 28.06 9.47 -6.74
CA LEU A 17 29.23 8.78 -7.33
C LEU A 17 28.98 7.27 -7.45
N LEU A 18 28.40 6.64 -6.43
CA LEU A 18 28.01 5.22 -6.47
C LEU A 18 27.01 4.95 -7.60
N TYR A 19 26.02 5.82 -7.78
CA TYR A 19 25.06 5.72 -8.88
C TYR A 19 25.76 5.73 -10.25
N PHE A 20 26.63 6.71 -10.52
CA PHE A 20 27.36 6.78 -11.80
C PHE A 20 28.29 5.59 -12.03
N PHE A 21 28.92 5.08 -10.98
CA PHE A 21 29.75 3.88 -11.08
C PHE A 21 28.94 2.64 -11.48
N THR A 22 27.73 2.48 -10.94
CA THR A 22 26.84 1.36 -11.32
C THR A 22 26.30 1.47 -12.75
N LEU A 23 26.04 2.69 -13.24
CA LEU A 23 25.55 2.92 -14.60
C LEU A 23 26.59 2.56 -15.67
N TRP A 24 27.87 2.77 -15.42
CA TRP A 24 28.93 2.41 -16.37
C TRP A 24 28.86 0.92 -16.74
N LYS A 25 28.57 0.04 -15.77
CA LYS A 25 28.43 -1.40 -16.01
C LYS A 25 27.17 -1.76 -16.81
N ALA A 26 26.13 -0.93 -16.75
CA ALA A 26 24.88 -1.13 -17.49
C ALA A 26 24.99 -0.70 -18.97
N ALA A 27 26.04 0.05 -19.36
CA ALA A 27 26.18 0.61 -20.70
C ALA A 27 26.53 -0.41 -21.83
N SER A 28 26.69 -1.69 -21.52
CA SER A 28 26.75 -2.78 -22.51
C SER A 28 25.48 -3.66 -22.44
N PRO A 29 24.32 -3.12 -22.82
CA PRO A 29 23.11 -3.91 -22.89
C PRO A 29 23.27 -4.96 -23.99
N SER A 30 23.31 -6.23 -23.58
CA SER A 30 23.12 -7.35 -24.50
C SER A 30 21.62 -7.60 -24.61
N SER A 31 21.08 -7.75 -25.83
CA SER A 31 19.66 -7.96 -26.09
C SER A 31 19.01 -9.05 -25.22
N SER A 32 19.76 -10.10 -24.85
CA SER A 32 19.33 -11.18 -23.95
C SER A 32 19.17 -10.80 -22.47
N LYS A 33 19.71 -9.65 -22.04
CA LYS A 33 19.52 -9.10 -20.69
C LYS A 33 18.33 -8.13 -20.62
N GLU A 34 17.94 -7.57 -21.76
CA GLU A 34 16.83 -6.63 -21.87
C GLU A 34 15.51 -7.30 -22.28
N SER A 35 15.57 -8.56 -22.74
CA SER A 35 14.37 -9.34 -23.04
C SER A 35 13.71 -9.89 -21.76
N PRO A 36 12.37 -10.01 -21.72
CA PRO A 36 11.66 -10.66 -20.62
C PRO A 36 12.12 -12.11 -20.46
N PHE A 37 12.25 -12.57 -19.21
CA PHE A 37 12.55 -13.97 -18.93
C PHE A 37 11.31 -14.84 -19.12
N GLU A 38 11.26 -15.62 -20.20
CA GLU A 38 10.25 -16.68 -20.42
C GLU A 38 10.90 -18.06 -20.50
N CYS A 39 11.67 -18.44 -19.48
CA CYS A 39 12.31 -19.76 -19.37
C CYS A 39 13.16 -20.16 -20.60
N GLY A 40 13.78 -19.17 -21.27
CA GLY A 40 14.62 -19.38 -22.45
C GLY A 40 13.89 -19.28 -23.79
N PHE A 41 12.59 -18.96 -23.80
CA PHE A 41 11.81 -18.69 -25.00
C PHE A 41 11.62 -17.18 -25.24
N ASP A 42 11.32 -16.83 -26.50
CA ASP A 42 10.90 -15.48 -26.85
C ASP A 42 9.46 -15.22 -26.40
N PRO A 43 9.13 -13.99 -25.97
CA PRO A 43 7.80 -13.68 -25.46
C PRO A 43 6.70 -13.90 -26.49
N MET A 44 5.81 -14.85 -26.21
CA MET A 44 4.72 -15.23 -27.12
C MET A 44 3.57 -14.21 -27.14
N SER A 45 3.46 -13.36 -26.11
CA SER A 45 2.43 -12.33 -26.01
C SER A 45 2.86 -11.20 -25.08
N SER A 46 2.19 -10.05 -25.15
CA SER A 46 2.44 -8.96 -24.22
C SER A 46 2.08 -9.37 -22.79
N MET A 47 2.95 -9.09 -21.81
CA MET A 47 2.70 -9.35 -20.38
C MET A 47 1.52 -8.56 -19.78
N ARG A 48 0.95 -7.59 -20.52
CA ARG A 48 -0.19 -6.79 -20.06
C ARG A 48 -1.49 -7.58 -20.21
N LYS A 49 -1.79 -8.42 -19.22
CA LYS A 49 -3.11 -9.01 -19.06
C LYS A 49 -4.06 -8.04 -18.34
N PRO A 50 -5.35 -8.04 -18.69
CA PRO A 50 -6.34 -7.26 -17.95
C PRO A 50 -6.33 -7.68 -16.49
N PHE A 51 -6.37 -6.67 -15.62
CA PHE A 51 -6.31 -6.87 -14.18
C PHE A 51 -7.65 -7.42 -13.65
N SER A 52 -7.60 -8.27 -12.63
CA SER A 52 -8.81 -8.76 -12.00
C SER A 52 -9.49 -7.66 -11.19
N LEU A 53 -10.72 -7.28 -11.56
CA LEU A 53 -11.54 -6.31 -10.81
C LEU A 53 -11.73 -6.70 -9.33
N ARG A 54 -11.70 -8.00 -9.02
CA ARG A 54 -11.83 -8.50 -7.64
C ARG A 54 -10.71 -8.02 -6.73
N PHE A 55 -9.45 -8.08 -7.19
CA PHE A 55 -8.33 -7.58 -6.39
C PHE A 55 -8.37 -6.05 -6.23
N PHE A 56 -8.87 -5.35 -7.24
CA PHE A 56 -9.06 -3.91 -7.17
C PHE A 56 -10.08 -3.52 -6.10
N LEU A 57 -11.21 -4.24 -6.02
CA LEU A 57 -12.21 -4.05 -4.97
C LEU A 57 -11.65 -4.33 -3.58
N LEU A 58 -10.82 -5.37 -3.42
CA LEU A 58 -10.17 -5.69 -2.15
C LEU A 58 -9.25 -4.54 -1.69
N ILE A 59 -8.46 -3.93 -2.59
CA ILE A 59 -7.62 -2.77 -2.24
C ILE A 59 -8.47 -1.60 -1.74
N ILE A 60 -9.55 -1.27 -2.46
CA ILE A 60 -10.41 -0.15 -2.07
C ILE A 60 -11.05 -0.41 -0.71
N LEU A 61 -11.57 -1.61 -0.49
CA LEU A 61 -12.18 -2.03 0.76
C LEU A 61 -11.17 -1.98 1.91
N PHE A 62 -9.94 -2.45 1.68
CA PHE A 62 -8.85 -2.33 2.66
C PHE A 62 -8.53 -0.87 3.00
N LEU A 63 -8.47 0.00 2.00
CA LEU A 63 -8.18 1.42 2.21
C LEU A 63 -9.26 2.13 3.02
N ILE A 64 -10.54 1.84 2.73
CA ILE A 64 -11.67 2.40 3.48
C ILE A 64 -11.62 1.91 4.93
N PHE A 65 -11.44 0.59 5.13
CA PHE A 65 -11.38 0.00 6.46
C PHE A 65 -10.21 0.54 7.30
N ASP A 66 -9.04 0.80 6.67
CA ASP A 66 -7.89 1.40 7.36
C ASP A 66 -8.21 2.82 7.87
N VAL A 67 -8.87 3.65 7.05
CA VAL A 67 -9.33 4.98 7.45
C VAL A 67 -10.35 4.90 8.60
N GLU A 68 -11.27 3.94 8.53
CA GLU A 68 -12.27 3.73 9.57
C GLU A 68 -11.65 3.31 10.91
N VAL A 69 -10.62 2.46 10.90
CA VAL A 69 -9.87 2.08 12.10
C VAL A 69 -9.12 3.28 12.69
N VAL A 70 -8.55 4.15 11.86
CA VAL A 70 -7.94 5.40 12.33
C VAL A 70 -8.96 6.28 13.05
N LEU A 71 -10.20 6.35 12.57
CA LEU A 71 -11.29 7.09 13.23
C LEU A 71 -11.72 6.47 14.57
N LEU A 72 -11.49 5.17 14.79
CA LEU A 72 -11.75 4.52 16.08
C LEU A 72 -10.70 4.88 17.15
N PHE A 73 -9.48 5.27 16.76
CA PHE A 73 -8.36 5.45 17.69
C PHE A 73 -8.56 6.53 18.77
N PRO A 74 -9.13 7.73 18.46
CA PRO A 74 -9.40 8.77 19.46
C PRO A 74 -10.39 8.35 20.55
N ILE A 75 -11.20 7.32 20.32
CA ILE A 75 -12.16 6.82 21.31
C ILE A 75 -11.44 6.06 22.42
N LEU A 76 -10.38 5.31 22.08
CA LEU A 76 -9.58 4.58 23.07
C LEU A 76 -8.92 5.52 24.09
N THR A 77 -8.63 6.75 23.69
CA THR A 77 -8.07 7.77 24.58
C THR A 77 -9.17 8.47 25.40
N GLN A 78 -10.32 8.78 24.80
CA GLN A 78 -11.45 9.39 25.52
C GLN A 78 -12.07 8.47 26.57
N MET A 79 -12.20 7.18 26.30
CA MET A 79 -12.75 6.22 27.26
C MET A 79 -11.95 6.12 28.56
N LYS A 80 -10.66 6.46 28.52
CA LYS A 80 -9.80 6.47 29.73
C LYS A 80 -10.04 7.68 30.62
N MET A 81 -10.51 8.81 30.07
CA MET A 81 -10.63 10.07 30.83
C MET A 81 -12.03 10.32 31.38
N ALA A 82 -13.07 10.10 30.59
CA ALA A 82 -14.47 10.14 31.02
C ALA A 82 -15.38 9.59 29.91
N THR A 83 -16.25 8.63 30.22
CA THR A 83 -17.24 8.12 29.28
C THR A 83 -18.57 8.85 29.45
N SER A 84 -18.89 9.74 28.51
CA SER A 84 -20.25 10.27 28.37
C SER A 84 -21.15 9.23 27.66
N THR A 85 -22.41 9.12 28.09
CA THR A 85 -23.40 8.24 27.45
C THR A 85 -23.61 8.60 25.97
N VAL A 86 -23.44 9.86 25.61
CA VAL A 86 -23.51 10.36 24.22
C VAL A 86 -22.36 9.80 23.39
N VAL A 87 -21.13 9.79 23.94
CA VAL A 87 -19.94 9.25 23.25
C VAL A 87 -20.08 7.74 23.05
N LEU A 88 -20.62 7.04 24.06
CA LEU A 88 -20.89 5.60 23.96
C LEU A 88 -21.95 5.28 22.89
N ALA A 89 -23.02 6.08 22.80
CA ALA A 89 -24.05 5.91 21.78
C ALA A 89 -23.57 6.24 20.36
N ALA A 90 -22.76 7.30 20.21
CA ALA A 90 -22.12 7.62 18.93
C ALA A 90 -21.17 6.51 18.47
N TYR A 91 -20.43 5.91 19.40
CA TYR A 91 -19.55 4.79 19.10
C TYR A 91 -20.32 3.52 18.69
N SER A 92 -21.37 3.15 19.44
CA SER A 92 -22.16 1.96 19.13
C SER A 92 -22.84 2.09 17.76
N THR A 93 -23.34 3.28 17.41
CA THR A 93 -23.90 3.55 16.08
C THR A 93 -22.83 3.49 14.98
N PHE A 94 -21.63 4.02 15.22
CA PHE A 94 -20.51 3.92 14.28
C PHE A 94 -20.08 2.46 14.03
N LEU A 95 -19.95 1.65 15.09
CA LEU A 95 -19.65 0.22 14.94
C LEU A 95 -20.75 -0.55 14.19
N LEU A 96 -22.02 -0.22 14.42
CA LEU A 96 -23.12 -0.84 13.69
C LEU A 96 -23.08 -0.51 12.20
N MET A 97 -22.70 0.72 11.84
CA MET A 97 -22.50 1.10 10.44
C MET A 97 -21.35 0.30 9.80
N LEU A 98 -20.23 0.14 10.51
CA LEU A 98 -19.09 -0.67 10.05
C LEU A 98 -19.47 -2.12 9.79
N LEU A 99 -20.11 -2.77 10.77
CA LEU A 99 -20.55 -4.15 10.64
C LEU A 99 -21.59 -4.30 9.53
N GLY A 100 -22.53 -3.35 9.43
CA GLY A 100 -23.55 -3.33 8.37
C GLY A 100 -22.94 -3.23 6.97
N GLY A 101 -21.96 -2.35 6.78
CA GLY A 101 -21.21 -2.22 5.51
C GLY A 101 -20.49 -3.51 5.14
N LEU A 102 -19.77 -4.11 6.10
CA LEU A 102 -19.06 -5.37 5.89
C LEU A 102 -20.01 -6.52 5.52
N PHE A 103 -21.15 -6.65 6.21
CA PHE A 103 -22.16 -7.66 5.88
C PHE A 103 -22.76 -7.46 4.49
N TYR A 104 -22.98 -6.20 4.08
CA TYR A 104 -23.48 -5.89 2.75
C TYR A 104 -22.47 -6.28 1.66
N GLU A 105 -21.20 -5.94 1.83
CA GLU A 105 -20.14 -6.29 0.88
C GLU A 105 -19.92 -7.80 0.80
N TRP A 106 -20.03 -8.49 1.93
CA TRP A 106 -19.99 -9.95 1.97
C TRP A 106 -21.17 -10.58 1.22
N ALA A 107 -22.39 -10.09 1.44
CA ALA A 107 -23.58 -10.58 0.74
C ALA A 107 -23.50 -10.36 -0.79
N MET A 108 -22.80 -9.31 -1.23
CA MET A 108 -22.53 -9.04 -2.65
C MET A 108 -21.42 -9.91 -3.25
N GLY A 109 -20.78 -10.77 -2.46
CA GLY A 109 -19.69 -11.65 -2.90
C GLY A 109 -18.41 -10.90 -3.26
N ALA A 110 -18.24 -9.66 -2.80
CA ALA A 110 -17.02 -8.89 -3.05
C ALA A 110 -15.78 -9.51 -2.37
N LEU A 111 -16.00 -10.27 -1.30
CA LEU A 111 -14.98 -10.96 -0.50
C LEU A 111 -14.73 -12.41 -0.96
N ASP A 112 -15.51 -12.93 -1.91
CA ASP A 112 -15.38 -14.31 -2.37
C ASP A 112 -14.18 -14.44 -3.32
N TRP A 113 -13.11 -15.08 -2.83
CA TRP A 113 -11.88 -15.26 -3.61
C TRP A 113 -12.02 -16.41 -4.63
N ILE A 114 -12.77 -17.46 -4.31
CA ILE A 114 -12.81 -18.70 -5.08
C ILE A 114 -14.22 -18.89 -5.66
N LYS A 115 -14.31 -18.78 -6.98
CA LYS A 115 -15.31 -19.44 -7.82
C LYS A 115 -14.57 -20.09 -8.97
#